data_AF-W8BH06-F1
#
_entry.id   AF-W8BH06-F1
#
_cell.length_a   1.000
_cell.length_b   1.000
_cell.length_c   1.000
_cell.angle_alpha   90.00
_cell.angle_beta   90.00
_cell.angle_gamma   90.00
#
_symmetry.space_group_name_H-M   'P 1'
#
loop_
_entity.id
_entity.type
_entity.pdbx_description
1 polymer ?
#
loop_
_entity_poly.entity_id
_entity_poly.type
_entity_poly.pdbx_seq_one_letter_code
_entity_poly.pdbx_strand_id
1 'polypeptide(L)'
;MDLATVPPELEELLICSCCHLPFNDNDGLPKLFTCRHYFCLKCVNSLVREDSNEIFCVHCWKRTVLEGPEPRTDSLPTYNAILYLTQNLTTLSFKLKSGGGGGGGGG
;
A
#
# COMPACT_ATOMS: atom_id res chain seq x y z
N MET A 1 4.35 13.87 6.52
CA MET A 1 5.22 12.90 7.21
C MET A 1 6.65 13.23 6.83
N ASP A 2 7.56 13.28 7.80
CA ASP A 2 8.99 13.47 7.51
C ASP A 2 9.61 12.07 7.40
N LEU A 3 9.72 11.56 6.16
CA LEU A 3 10.23 10.21 5.88
C LEU A 3 11.75 10.09 6.05
N ALA A 4 12.46 11.16 6.43
CA ALA A 4 13.91 11.23 6.51
C ALA A 4 14.60 10.21 7.47
N THR A 5 13.84 9.38 8.20
CA THR A 5 14.36 8.33 9.09
C THR A 5 13.96 6.91 8.67
N VAL A 6 13.23 6.78 7.57
CA VAL A 6 12.76 5.49 7.04
C VAL A 6 13.77 5.01 6.00
N PRO A 7 14.27 3.76 6.07
CA PRO A 7 15.12 3.22 5.01
C PRO A 7 14.43 3.34 3.65
N PRO A 8 15.15 3.72 2.56
CA PRO A 8 14.56 3.93 1.24
C PRO A 8 13.74 2.73 0.74
N GLU A 9 14.22 1.51 1.00
CA GLU A 9 13.54 0.27 0.61
C GLU A 9 12.19 0.11 1.31
N LEU A 10 12.08 0.62 2.54
CA LEU A 10 10.82 0.63 3.28
C LEU A 10 9.90 1.75 2.78
N GLU A 11 10.43 2.92 2.45
CA GLU A 11 9.65 4.02 1.85
C GLU A 11 9.00 3.59 0.52
N GLU A 12 9.73 2.87 -0.33
CA GLU A 12 9.23 2.33 -1.60
C GLU A 12 8.00 1.42 -1.41
N LEU A 13 7.92 0.68 -0.29
CA LEU A 13 6.76 -0.16 0.02
C LEU A 13 5.50 0.65 0.33
N LEU A 14 5.64 1.91 0.75
CA LEU A 14 4.56 2.77 1.26
C LEU A 14 4.00 3.72 0.21
N ILE A 15 4.59 3.74 -0.99
CA ILE A 15 4.18 4.56 -2.12
C ILE A 15 3.68 3.71 -3.28
N CYS A 16 2.78 4.27 -4.09
CA CYS A 16 2.34 3.64 -5.32
C CYS A 16 3.45 3.74 -6.38
N SER A 17 3.90 2.62 -6.94
CA SER A 17 4.94 2.63 -7.98
C SER A 17 4.50 3.24 -9.33
N CYS A 18 3.22 3.58 -9.51
CA CYS A 18 2.73 4.26 -10.71
C CYS A 18 2.79 5.79 -10.59
N CYS A 19 2.33 6.35 -9.46
CA CYS A 19 2.27 7.81 -9.26
C CYS A 19 3.27 8.34 -8.24
N HIS A 20 4.00 7.46 -7.55
CA HIS A 20 4.97 7.76 -6.50
C HIS A 20 4.39 8.58 -5.34
N LEU A 21 3.09 8.46 -5.10
CA LEU A 21 2.41 9.08 -3.95
C LEU A 21 2.16 8.06 -2.83
N PRO A 22 2.18 8.48 -1.56
CA PRO A 22 1.89 7.61 -0.42
C PRO A 22 0.48 7.02 -0.46
N PHE A 23 0.36 5.78 0.00
CA PHE A 23 -0.95 5.16 0.20
C PHE A 23 -1.75 5.84 1.32
N ASN A 24 -3.07 5.81 1.19
CA ASN A 24 -4.02 6.37 2.15
C ASN A 24 -5.40 5.69 2.02
N ASP A 25 -6.35 6.17 2.81
CA ASP A 25 -7.68 5.61 3.02
C ASP A 25 -8.74 6.15 2.02
N ASN A 26 -8.32 6.99 1.08
CA ASN A 26 -9.15 7.52 0.00
C ASN A 26 -8.66 6.94 -1.35
N ASP A 27 -8.46 7.79 -2.36
CA ASP A 27 -7.94 7.42 -3.69
C ASP A 27 -6.56 6.73 -3.66
N GLY A 28 -5.84 6.85 -2.54
CA GLY A 28 -4.56 6.21 -2.26
C GLY A 28 -4.68 4.76 -1.75
N LEU A 29 -5.84 4.12 -1.81
CA LEU A 29 -6.03 2.74 -1.32
C LEU A 29 -5.16 1.73 -2.10
N PRO A 30 -4.25 0.97 -1.46
CA PRO A 30 -3.39 0.01 -2.16
C PRO A 30 -4.19 -1.23 -2.58
N LYS A 31 -4.55 -1.33 -3.85
CA LYS A 31 -5.30 -2.45 -4.42
C LYS A 31 -4.37 -3.55 -4.94
N LEU A 32 -4.62 -4.77 -4.52
CA LEU A 32 -3.77 -5.94 -4.77
C LEU A 32 -4.20 -6.66 -6.06
N PHE A 33 -3.24 -6.92 -6.94
CA PHE A 33 -3.43 -7.73 -8.14
C PHE A 33 -3.19 -9.20 -7.80
N THR A 34 -3.63 -10.12 -8.67
CA THR A 34 -3.40 -11.59 -8.50
C THR A 34 -1.91 -11.94 -8.42
N CYS A 35 -1.07 -11.12 -9.06
CA CYS A 35 0.39 -11.24 -9.03
C CYS A 35 1.06 -10.72 -7.74
N ARG A 36 0.28 -10.27 -6.75
CA ARG A 36 0.72 -9.65 -5.49
C ARG A 36 1.37 -8.27 -5.59
N HIS A 37 1.54 -7.70 -6.79
CA HIS A 37 1.81 -6.27 -6.92
C HIS A 37 0.57 -5.45 -6.55
N TYR A 38 0.79 -4.23 -6.09
CA TYR A 38 -0.27 -3.35 -5.61
C TYR A 38 -0.02 -1.90 -6.06
N PHE A 39 -1.11 -1.21 -6.33
CA PHE A 39 -1.11 0.18 -6.83
C PHE A 39 -2.27 0.93 -6.17
N CYS A 40 -2.22 2.27 -6.11
CA CYS A 40 -3.32 3.03 -5.53
C CYS A 40 -4.58 2.92 -6.40
N LEU A 41 -5.75 2.99 -5.77
CA LEU A 41 -7.05 2.90 -6.43
C LEU A 41 -7.17 3.85 -7.62
N LYS A 42 -6.71 5.10 -7.49
CA LYS A 42 -6.67 6.06 -8.61
C LYS A 42 -5.92 5.55 -9.82
N CYS A 43 -4.72 4.98 -9.62
CA CYS A 43 -3.93 4.42 -10.71
C CYS A 43 -4.56 3.15 -11.29
N VAL A 44 -5.18 2.30 -10.45
CA VAL A 44 -5.90 1.13 -10.93
C VAL A 44 -7.07 1.54 -11.82
N ASN A 45 -7.86 2.55 -11.43
CA ASN A 45 -8.97 3.08 -12.24
C ASN A 45 -8.51 3.55 -13.61
N SER A 46 -7.32 4.16 -13.71
CA SER A 46 -6.75 4.59 -14.98
C SER A 46 -6.23 3.46 -15.88
N LEU A 47 -6.02 2.25 -15.32
CA LEU A 47 -5.58 1.08 -16.09
C LEU A 47 -6.74 0.25 -16.65
N VAL A 48 -7.97 0.48 -16.18
CA VAL A 48 -9.16 -0.20 -16.70
C VAL A 48 -9.54 0.40 -18.05
N ARG A 49 -9.77 -0.47 -19.02
CA ARG A 49 -10.34 -0.09 -20.32
C ARG A 49 -11.87 -0.22 -20.24
N GLU A 50 -12.61 0.71 -20.84
CA GLU A 50 -14.08 0.82 -20.73
C GLU A 50 -14.80 -0.54 -20.92
N ASP A 51 -14.40 -1.31 -21.93
CA ASP A 51 -15.01 -2.62 -22.27
C ASP A 51 -14.22 -3.84 -21.76
N SER A 52 -13.36 -3.67 -20.75
CA SER A 52 -12.51 -4.74 -20.23
C SER A 52 -12.79 -5.05 -18.77
N ASN A 53 -12.96 -6.34 -18.48
CA ASN A 53 -13.00 -6.87 -17.10
C ASN A 53 -11.63 -7.39 -16.67
N GLU A 54 -10.57 -6.96 -17.33
CA GLU A 54 -9.20 -7.36 -17.00
C GLU A 54 -8.27 -6.17 -17.00
N ILE A 55 -7.30 -6.24 -16.10
CA ILE A 55 -6.16 -5.33 -16.01
C ILE A 55 -4.87 -6.13 -16.00
N PHE A 56 -3.83 -5.53 -16.56
CA PHE A 56 -2.50 -6.12 -16.62
C PHE A 56 -1.58 -5.35 -15.69
N CYS A 57 -0.85 -6.08 -14.85
CA CYS A 57 0.15 -5.47 -13.97
C CYS A 57 1.25 -4.81 -14.80
N VAL A 58 1.54 -3.52 -14.54
CA VAL A 58 2.59 -2.78 -15.27
C VAL A 58 4.00 -3.34 -15.05
N HIS A 59 4.24 -4.07 -13.95
CA HIS A 59 5.55 -4.64 -13.63
C HIS A 59 5.81 -6.01 -14.26
N CYS A 60 4.79 -6.86 -14.31
CA CYS A 60 4.98 -8.27 -14.67
C CYS A 60 4.02 -8.77 -15.75
N TRP A 61 3.14 -7.90 -16.26
CA TRP A 61 2.15 -8.21 -17.30
C TRP A 61 1.20 -9.36 -16.97
N LYS A 62 1.15 -9.79 -15.70
CA LYS A 62 0.18 -10.78 -15.25
C LYS A 62 -1.21 -10.16 -15.21
N ARG A 63 -2.16 -10.91 -15.77
CA ARG A 63 -3.59 -10.59 -15.84
C ARG A 63 -4.26 -10.71 -14.48
N THR A 64 -5.08 -9.73 -14.15
CA THR A 64 -6.04 -9.76 -13.03
C THR A 64 -7.44 -9.53 -13.62
N VAL A 65 -8.36 -10.44 -13.33
CA VAL A 65 -9.77 -10.30 -13.70
C VAL A 65 -10.46 -9.48 -12.61
N LEU A 66 -11.27 -8.51 -13.03
CA LEU A 66 -12.12 -7.72 -12.17
C LEU A 66 -13.50 -8.37 -12.11
N GLU A 67 -14.03 -8.51 -10.89
CA GLU A 67 -15.32 -9.14 -10.63
C GLU A 67 -16.28 -8.12 -10.01
N GLY A 68 -17.59 -8.32 -10.20
CA GLY A 68 -18.62 -7.50 -9.55
C GLY A 68 -19.16 -6.31 -10.37
N PRO A 69 -20.02 -5.49 -9.75
CA PRO A 69 -20.64 -4.33 -10.40
C PRO A 69 -19.65 -3.18 -10.60
N GLU A 70 -19.98 -2.27 -11.52
CA GLU A 70 -19.22 -1.01 -11.71
C GLU A 70 -19.28 -0.12 -10.45
N PRO A 71 -18.17 0.57 -10.07
CA PRO A 71 -16.82 0.46 -10.65
C PRO A 71 -16.11 -0.83 -10.18
N ARG A 72 -15.71 -1.68 -11.14
CA ARG A 72 -15.18 -3.03 -10.85
C ARG A 72 -13.87 -3.05 -10.05
N THR A 73 -13.16 -1.94 -9.94
CA THR A 73 -11.85 -1.82 -9.28
C THR A 73 -11.93 -1.81 -7.75
N ASP A 74 -13.07 -1.41 -7.19
CA ASP A 74 -13.28 -1.43 -5.74
C ASP A 74 -13.34 -2.86 -5.19
N SER A 75 -13.71 -3.82 -6.04
CA SER A 75 -13.74 -5.26 -5.73
C SER A 75 -12.36 -5.85 -5.42
N LEU A 76 -11.28 -5.21 -5.89
CA LEU A 76 -9.93 -5.70 -5.65
C LEU A 76 -9.60 -5.63 -4.15
N PRO A 77 -8.96 -6.67 -3.61
CA PRO A 77 -8.53 -6.67 -2.21
C PRO A 77 -7.63 -5.49 -1.90
N THR A 78 -7.88 -4.82 -0.78
CA THR A 78 -6.95 -3.81 -0.26
C THR A 78 -5.80 -4.51 0.46
N TYR A 79 -4.56 -4.09 0.21
CA TYR A 79 -3.39 -4.57 0.93
C TYR A 79 -3.29 -3.89 2.30
N ASN A 80 -4.15 -4.31 3.23
CA ASN A 80 -4.31 -3.67 4.54
C ASN A 80 -3.01 -3.62 5.35
N ALA A 81 -2.12 -4.61 5.22
CA ALA A 81 -0.83 -4.61 5.91
C ALA A 81 0.01 -3.38 5.54
N ILE A 82 0.11 -3.05 4.25
CA ILE A 82 0.85 -1.87 3.78
C ILE A 82 0.11 -0.59 4.13
N LEU A 83 -1.21 -0.55 3.95
CA LEU A 83 -2.02 0.62 4.33
C LEU A 83 -1.81 0.99 5.80
N TYR A 84 -1.94 0.01 6.70
CA TYR A 84 -1.75 0.22 8.13
C TYR A 84 -0.30 0.53 8.47
N LEU A 85 0.67 -0.06 7.78
CA LEU A 85 2.07 0.29 7.95
C LEU A 85 2.32 1.76 7.61
N THR A 86 1.81 2.25 6.47
CA THR A 86 1.92 3.66 6.06
C THR A 86 1.30 4.61 7.10
N GLN A 87 0.13 4.25 7.64
CA GLN A 87 -0.58 5.07 8.64
C GLN A 87 0.08 5.06 10.03
N ASN A 88 0.77 3.98 10.40
CA ASN A 88 1.25 3.76 11.77
C ASN A 88 2.77 3.79 11.92
N LEU A 89 3.52 4.07 10.85
CA LEU A 89 4.98 3.97 10.85
C LEU A 89 5.65 4.79 11.97
N THR A 90 5.17 6.02 12.18
CA THR A 90 5.65 6.90 13.26
C THR A 90 5.37 6.29 14.64
N THR A 91 4.15 5.83 14.88
CA THR A 91 3.72 5.18 16.12
C THR A 91 4.53 3.92 16.42
N LEU A 92 4.84 3.10 15.42
CA LEU A 92 5.67 1.90 15.56
C LEU A 92 7.11 2.26 15.95
N SER A 93 7.69 3.30 15.32
CA SER A 93 9.01 3.82 15.69
C SER A 93 9.09 4.27 17.15
N PHE A 94 8.05 4.94 17.67
CA PHE A 94 7.98 5.36 19.07
C PHE A 94 7.83 4.19 20.07
N LYS A 95 7.00 3.19 19.74
CA LYS A 95 6.79 2.02 20.60
C LYS A 95 8.05 1.16 20.72
N LEU A 96 8.81 0.98 19.63
CA LEU A 96 10.07 0.24 19.65
C LEU A 96 11.14 0.95 20.50
N LYS A 97 11.21 2.29 20.44
CA LYS A 97 12.11 3.06 21.31
C LYS A 97 11.71 3.03 22.78
N SER A 98 10.40 2.99 23.08
CA SER A 98 9.89 2.98 24.45
C SER A 98 9.88 1.59 25.11
N GLY A 99 9.88 0.50 24.31
CA GLY A 99 9.91 -0.87 24.81
C GLY A 99 11.29 -1.41 25.21
N GLY A 100 12.37 -0.67 24.94
CA GLY A 100 13.74 -1.04 25.30
C GLY A 100 14.21 -0.57 26.69
N GLY A 101 13.35 0.12 27.45
CA GLY A 101 13.70 0.71 28.75
C GLY A 101 13.06 -0.03 29.91
N GLY A 102 13.56 -1.23 30.25
CA GLY A 102 13.06 -1.99 31.39
C GLY A 102 14.11 -2.91 31.98
N GLY A 103 15.02 -2.37 32.80
CA GLY A 103 15.95 -3.17 33.59
C GLY A 103 17.20 -2.44 34.06
N GLY A 104 17.05 -1.31 34.75
CA GLY A 104 18.16 -0.58 35.34
C GLY A 104 17.87 -0.19 36.79
N GLY A 105 18.41 -0.98 37.72
CA GLY A 105 18.96 -0.56 39.01
C GLY A 105 18.02 -0.03 40.09
N GLY A 106 17.94 -0.75 41.21
CA GLY A 106 17.52 -0.19 42.48
C GLY A 106 17.60 -1.19 43.63
N GLY A 107 18.59 -1.00 44.51
CA GLY A 107 18.70 -1.68 45.81
C GLY A 107 19.99 -2.45 46.01
#